data_AF-X1JD34-F1
#
_entry.id   AF-X1JD34-F1
#
_cell.length_a   1.000
_cell.length_b   1.000
_cell.length_c   1.000
_cell.angle_alpha   90.00
_cell.angle_beta   90.00
_cell.angle_gamma   90.00
#
_symmetry.space_group_name_H-M   'P 1'
#
loop_
_entity.id
_entity.type
_entity.pdbx_description
1 polymer ?
#
loop_
_entity_poly.entity_id
_entity_poly.type
_entity_poly.pdbx_seq_one_letter_code
_entity_poly.pdbx_strand_id
1 'polypeptide(L)' 'MKESAKNKEIVLTGQYLGVVEEFLPDKQSTYVKDGQIIASKTGVINIDTNKRLIEV' A
#
# COMPACT_ATOMS: atom_id res chain seq x y z
N MET A 1 16.42 4.88 -0.26
CA MET A 1 15.28 4.29 0.48
C MET A 1 14.03 4.60 -0.33
N LYS A 2 13.12 3.64 -0.56
CA LYS A 2 11.82 3.94 -1.15
C LYS A 2 10.97 4.62 -0.07
N GLU A 3 10.45 5.80 -0.36
CA GLU A 3 9.53 6.49 0.57
C GLU A 3 8.19 5.74 0.55
N SER A 4 7.66 5.39 1.72
CA SER A 4 6.34 4.78 1.84
C SER A 4 5.27 5.80 1.46
N ALA A 5 4.19 5.34 0.82
CA ALA A 5 3.11 6.22 0.39
C ALA A 5 2.43 6.90 1.59
N LYS A 6 2.00 8.15 1.43
CA LYS A 6 1.34 8.91 2.50
C LYS A 6 -0.17 8.70 2.44
N ASN A 7 -0.81 8.60 3.59
CA ASN A 7 -2.26 8.46 3.66
C ASN A 7 -2.94 9.60 2.89
N LYS A 8 -3.97 9.27 2.09
CA LYS A 8 -4.74 10.17 1.21
C LYS A 8 -3.98 10.74 0.00
N GLU A 9 -2.82 10.19 -0.35
CA GLU A 9 -2.13 10.51 -1.60
C GLU A 9 -2.68 9.71 -2.80
N ILE A 10 -2.52 10.25 -4.01
CA ILE A 10 -2.74 9.48 -5.24
C ILE A 10 -1.55 8.56 -5.45
N VAL A 11 -1.81 7.28 -5.67
CA VAL A 11 -0.79 6.29 -6.02
C VAL A 11 -1.10 5.68 -7.38
N LEU A 12 -0.05 5.31 -8.11
CA LEU A 12 -0.16 4.67 -9.42
C LEU A 12 0.01 3.15 -9.30
N THR A 13 -0.61 2.40 -10.22
CA THR A 13 -0.36 0.96 -10.34
C THR A 13 1.14 0.67 -10.42
N GLY A 14 1.63 -0.26 -9.59
CA GLY A 14 3.05 -0.62 -9.48
C GLY A 14 3.84 0.20 -8.45
N GLN A 15 3.23 1.21 -7.83
CA GLN A 15 3.87 2.01 -6.80
C GLN A 15 4.01 1.23 -5.49
N TYR A 16 5.18 1.40 -4.84
CA TYR A 16 5.47 0.86 -3.52
C TYR A 16 4.66 1.60 -2.44
N LEU A 17 4.01 0.86 -1.56
CA LEU A 17 3.14 1.42 -0.51
C LEU A 17 3.72 1.19 0.89
N GLY A 18 4.38 0.05 1.11
CA GLY A 18 4.92 -0.33 2.42
C GLY A 18 5.44 -1.76 2.43
N VAL A 19 5.65 -2.31 3.63
CA VAL A 19 6.09 -3.69 3.84
C VAL A 19 5.11 -4.48 4.70
N VAL A 20 5.05 -5.79 4.48
CA VAL A 20 4.09 -6.67 5.18
C VAL A 20 4.39 -6.85 6.68
N GLU A 21 5.61 -6.54 7.11
CA GLU A 21 5.98 -6.49 8.54
C GLU A 21 5.27 -5.35 9.28
N GLU A 22 4.92 -4.28 8.58
CA GLU A 22 4.27 -3.09 9.15
C GLU A 22 2.77 -3.08 8.88
N PHE A 23 2.33 -3.57 7.71
CA PHE A 23 0.95 -3.43 7.24
C PHE A 23 0.36 -4.70 6.63
N LEU A 24 -0.96 -4.82 6.73
CA LEU A 24 -1.80 -5.78 6.04
C LEU A 24 -2.20 -5.21 4.66
N PRO A 25 -1.94 -5.95 3.56
CA PRO A 25 -2.34 -5.55 2.23
C PRO A 25 -3.81 -5.90 1.95
N ASP A 26 -4.59 -4.95 1.41
CA ASP A 26 -5.89 -5.27 0.82
C ASP A 26 -5.73 -6.09 -0.47
N LYS A 27 -6.44 -7.21 -0.57
CA LYS A 27 -6.32 -8.15 -1.69
C LYS A 27 -6.91 -7.64 -3.00
N GLN A 28 -7.79 -6.62 -2.96
CA GLN A 28 -8.46 -6.11 -4.15
C GLN A 28 -7.73 -4.94 -4.82
N SER A 29 -6.88 -4.24 -4.07
CA SER A 29 -6.23 -2.99 -4.49
C SER A 29 -4.71 -3.02 -4.35
N THR A 30 -4.16 -4.07 -3.75
CA THR A 30 -2.71 -4.27 -3.62
C THR A 30 -2.29 -5.70 -3.96
N TYR A 31 -1.00 -5.91 -4.12
CA TYR A 31 -0.39 -7.24 -4.17
C TYR A 31 0.96 -7.22 -3.46
N VAL A 32 1.43 -8.39 -3.03
CA VAL A 32 2.71 -8.54 -2.35
C VAL A 32 3.75 -9.13 -3.29
N LYS A 33 4.93 -8.51 -3.35
CA LYS A 33 6.09 -9.03 -4.07
C LYS A 33 7.35 -8.79 -3.24
N ASP A 34 8.07 -9.87 -2.93
CA ASP A 34 9.30 -9.81 -2.12
C ASP A 34 9.11 -9.07 -0.79
N GLY A 35 7.98 -9.32 -0.09
CA GLY A 35 7.62 -8.66 1.17
C GLY A 35 7.10 -7.22 1.02
N GLN A 36 7.16 -6.63 -0.17
CA GLN A 36 6.69 -5.28 -0.44
C GLN A 36 5.22 -5.28 -0.85
N ILE A 37 4.45 -4.36 -0.29
CA ILE A 37 3.08 -4.07 -0.69
C ILE A 37 3.12 -3.08 -1.85
N ILE A 38 2.50 -3.46 -2.96
CA ILE A 38 2.50 -2.70 -4.21
C ILE A 38 1.05 -2.45 -4.65
N ALA A 39 0.77 -1.24 -5.14
CA ALA A 39 -0.55 -0.90 -5.69
C ALA A 39 -0.86 -1.75 -6.94
N SER A 40 -2.01 -2.42 -6.96
CA SER A 40 -2.52 -3.12 -8.15
C SER A 40 -3.39 -2.22 -9.02
N LYS A 41 -3.83 -1.07 -8.49
CA LYS A 41 -4.68 -0.07 -9.16
C LYS A 41 -4.15 1.34 -8.90
N THR A 42 -4.55 2.28 -9.74
CA THR A 42 -4.38 3.71 -9.51
C THR A 42 -5.56 4.23 -8.69
N GLY A 43 -5.30 4.98 -7.62
CA GLY A 43 -6.34 5.40 -6.68
C GLY A 43 -5.80 6.27 -5.56
N VAL A 44 -6.62 6.50 -4.54
CA VAL A 44 -6.25 7.28 -3.36
C VAL A 44 -5.98 6.30 -2.23
N ILE A 45 -4.74 6.24 -1.77
CA ILE A 45 -4.35 5.32 -0.71
C ILE A 45 -5.05 5.67 0.61
N ASN A 46 -5.54 4.65 1.29
CA ASN A 46 -6.05 4.74 2.65
C ASN A 46 -5.20 3.86 3.57
N ILE A 47 -4.61 4.48 4.59
CA ILE A 47 -3.80 3.80 5.60
C ILE A 47 -4.53 3.90 6.94
N ASP A 48 -5.03 2.76 7.43
CA ASP A 48 -5.61 2.64 8.77
C ASP A 48 -4.52 2.13 9.72
N THR A 49 -3.93 3.01 10.52
CA THR A 49 -2.86 2.66 11.45
C THR A 49 -3.32 1.79 12.63
N ASN A 50 -4.61 1.83 13.00
CA ASN A 50 -5.15 1.00 14.07
C ASN A 50 -5.26 -0.46 13.62
N LYS A 51 -5.70 -0.67 12.37
CA LYS A 51 -5.79 -2.00 11.75
C LYS A 51 -4.51 -2.41 11.02
N ARG A 52 -3.56 -1.48 10.90
CA ARG A 52 -2.38 -1.59 10.04
C ARG A 52 -2.75 -1.95 8.60
N LEU A 53 -3.87 -1.47 8.07
CA LEU A 53 -4.36 -1.83 6.73
C LEU A 53 -3.91 -0.80 5.70
N ILE A 54 -3.46 -1.26 4.53
CA ILE A 54 -3.22 -0.45 3.34
C ILE A 54 -4.15 -0.92 2.21
N GLU A 55 -4.92 0.03 1.65
CA GLU A 55 -5.76 -0.15 0.47
C GLU A 55 -5.63 1.06 -0.47
N VAL A 56 -5.94 0.87 -1.75
CA VAL A 56 -5.87 1.89 -2.81
C VAL A 56 -7.21 2.08 -3.49
#